data_AF-A0A074X9R7-F1
#
_entry.id   AF-A0A074X9R7-F1
#
_cell.length_a   1.000
_cell.length_b   1.000
_cell.length_c   1.000
_cell.angle_alpha   90.00
_cell.angle_beta   90.00
_cell.angle_gamma   90.00
#
_symmetry.space_group_name_H-M   'P 1'
#
loop_
_entity.id
_entity.type
_entity.pdbx_description
1 polymer ?
#
loop_
_entity_poly.entity_id
_entity_poly.type
_entity_poly.pdbx_seq_one_letter_code
_entity_poly.pdbx_strand_id
1 'polypeptide(L)'
;MSDQTTKDEAAKTRIITHMNADHHDSVIRYLENYHHLPAYQAYHGKITDASLEYIAFECAGMKYRTALDPPMTSFREARERLVQMDKECLKALDRSDITIKEYPVPTGPYLALFILVSTVFVAFRTRANFETGSIIAAIVPGSFARFCWTIQPFIWYGMLAIHGAETWHMSSGRLRKHNVNIRSRVWWLWMATTFIEGVGAYNRFDKMVQEKRAEKDKQKH
;
A
#
# COMPACT_ATOMS: atom_id res chain seq x y z
N MET A 1 -32.74 -15.44 -31.28
CA MET A 1 -31.47 -14.68 -31.32
C MET A 1 -31.52 -13.42 -30.45
N SER A 2 -32.60 -12.63 -30.44
CA SER A 2 -32.74 -11.44 -29.58
C SER A 2 -32.59 -11.70 -28.06
N ASP A 3 -33.09 -12.83 -27.57
CA ASP A 3 -33.02 -13.20 -26.16
C ASP A 3 -31.57 -13.48 -25.69
N GLN A 4 -30.74 -14.10 -26.53
CA GLN A 4 -29.34 -14.39 -26.20
C GLN A 4 -28.50 -13.10 -26.17
N THR A 5 -28.63 -12.24 -27.18
CA THR A 5 -27.97 -10.92 -27.21
C THR A 5 -28.34 -10.09 -25.99
N THR A 6 -29.60 -10.10 -25.57
CA THR A 6 -30.06 -9.37 -24.38
C THR A 6 -29.42 -9.92 -23.09
N LYS A 7 -29.32 -11.25 -22.96
CA LYS A 7 -28.64 -11.90 -21.82
C LYS A 7 -27.15 -11.59 -21.77
N ASP A 8 -26.50 -11.57 -22.93
CA ASP A 8 -25.07 -11.28 -23.04
C ASP A 8 -24.76 -9.81 -22.71
N GLU A 9 -25.56 -8.86 -23.21
CA GLU A 9 -25.43 -7.43 -22.82
C GLU A 9 -25.68 -7.22 -21.32
N ALA A 10 -26.63 -7.93 -20.72
CA ALA A 10 -26.86 -7.87 -19.29
C ALA A 10 -25.70 -8.48 -18.49
N ALA A 11 -25.11 -9.59 -18.97
CA ALA A 11 -23.94 -10.21 -18.33
C ALA A 11 -22.71 -9.31 -18.40
N LYS A 12 -22.43 -8.76 -19.58
CA LYS A 12 -21.40 -7.77 -19.82
C LYS A 12 -21.54 -6.56 -18.88
N THR A 13 -22.73 -5.96 -18.81
CA THR A 13 -22.99 -4.82 -17.92
C THR A 13 -22.71 -5.17 -16.46
N ARG A 14 -23.10 -6.37 -16.00
CA ARG A 14 -22.81 -6.83 -14.63
C ARG A 14 -21.31 -6.97 -14.39
N ILE A 15 -20.56 -7.55 -15.33
CA ILE A 15 -19.11 -7.71 -15.23
C ILE A 15 -18.43 -6.34 -15.11
N ILE A 16 -18.76 -5.40 -16.00
CA ILE A 16 -18.15 -4.06 -16.02
C ILE A 16 -18.43 -3.33 -14.70
N THR A 17 -19.69 -3.29 -14.26
CA THR A 17 -20.08 -2.62 -13.02
C THR A 17 -19.40 -3.23 -11.81
N HIS A 18 -19.43 -4.56 -11.69
CA HIS A 18 -18.81 -5.27 -10.56
C HIS A 18 -17.29 -5.06 -10.52
N MET A 19 -16.62 -5.15 -11.68
CA MET A 19 -15.17 -4.97 -11.74
C MET A 19 -14.75 -3.56 -11.37
N ASN A 20 -15.46 -2.54 -11.85
CA ASN A 20 -15.15 -1.14 -11.52
C ASN A 20 -15.50 -0.80 -10.06
N ALA A 21 -16.51 -1.44 -9.47
CA ALA A 21 -16.91 -1.17 -8.08
C ALA A 21 -16.05 -1.93 -7.06
N ASP A 22 -15.89 -3.23 -7.24
CA ASP A 22 -15.37 -4.14 -6.21
C ASP A 22 -13.92 -4.60 -6.49
N HIS A 23 -13.50 -4.54 -7.76
CA HIS A 23 -12.19 -5.04 -8.22
C HIS A 23 -11.37 -3.97 -8.95
N HIS A 24 -11.55 -2.69 -8.61
CA HIS A 24 -10.81 -1.58 -9.20
C HIS A 24 -9.29 -1.75 -9.08
N ASP A 25 -8.82 -2.33 -7.97
CA ASP A 25 -7.40 -2.63 -7.77
C ASP A 25 -6.83 -3.58 -8.86
N SER A 26 -7.64 -4.53 -9.35
CA SER A 26 -7.27 -5.41 -10.47
C SER A 26 -7.26 -4.65 -11.81
N VAL A 27 -8.22 -3.75 -12.03
CA VAL A 27 -8.26 -2.89 -13.24
C VAL A 27 -6.99 -2.05 -13.36
N ILE A 28 -6.54 -1.46 -12.24
CA ILE A 28 -5.28 -0.71 -12.17
C ILE A 28 -4.11 -1.62 -12.57
N ARG A 29 -4.03 -2.83 -12.00
CA ARG A 29 -2.96 -3.78 -12.33
C ARG A 29 -2.95 -4.21 -13.80
N TYR A 30 -4.11 -4.36 -14.42
CA TYR A 30 -4.20 -4.66 -15.86
C TYR A 30 -3.57 -3.54 -16.70
N LEU A 31 -3.89 -2.29 -16.38
CA LEU A 31 -3.33 -1.12 -17.06
C LEU A 31 -1.83 -0.94 -16.82
N GLU A 32 -1.37 -1.22 -15.61
CA GLU A 32 0.07 -1.19 -15.29
C GLU A 32 0.84 -2.28 -16.04
N ASN A 33 0.29 -3.50 -16.09
CA ASN A 33 1.00 -4.64 -16.66
C ASN A 33 0.90 -4.70 -18.20
N TYR A 34 -0.31 -4.67 -18.76
CA TYR A 34 -0.54 -4.86 -20.20
C TYR A 34 -0.33 -3.60 -21.03
N HIS A 35 -0.42 -2.43 -20.40
CA HIS A 35 -0.30 -1.14 -21.10
C HIS A 35 0.83 -0.26 -20.55
N HIS A 36 1.63 -0.78 -19.60
CA HIS A 36 2.79 -0.11 -19.02
C HIS A 36 2.49 1.30 -18.48
N LEU A 37 1.25 1.53 -18.04
CA LEU A 37 0.88 2.81 -17.45
C LEU A 37 1.46 2.92 -16.05
N PRO A 38 1.94 4.10 -15.65
CA PRO A 38 2.38 4.31 -14.27
C PRO A 38 1.16 4.26 -13.32
N ALA A 39 1.38 3.74 -12.10
CA ALA A 39 0.35 3.55 -11.07
C ALA A 39 -0.59 4.75 -10.86
N TYR A 40 -0.03 5.97 -10.86
CA TYR A 40 -0.81 7.20 -10.63
C TYR A 40 -1.80 7.48 -11.77
N GLN A 41 -1.44 7.12 -13.00
CA GLN A 41 -2.30 7.27 -14.17
C GLN A 41 -3.31 6.12 -14.22
N ALA A 42 -2.84 4.88 -14.08
CA ALA A 42 -3.66 3.67 -14.07
C ALA A 42 -4.78 3.72 -13.01
N TYR A 43 -4.57 4.42 -11.89
CA TYR A 43 -5.57 4.65 -10.84
C TYR A 43 -6.91 5.20 -11.36
N HIS A 44 -6.88 6.02 -12.41
CA HIS A 44 -8.07 6.62 -13.01
C HIS A 44 -8.72 5.75 -14.11
N GLY A 45 -8.19 4.56 -14.34
CA GLY A 45 -8.66 3.66 -15.36
C GLY A 45 -9.92 2.90 -14.96
N LYS A 46 -10.81 2.66 -15.91
CA LYS A 46 -12.04 1.87 -15.72
C LYS A 46 -12.21 0.92 -16.90
N ILE A 47 -12.87 -0.22 -16.68
CA ILE A 47 -13.37 -1.05 -17.77
C ILE A 47 -14.56 -0.31 -18.41
N THR A 48 -14.55 -0.19 -19.73
CA THR A 48 -15.64 0.42 -20.49
C THR A 48 -16.38 -0.57 -21.37
N ASP A 49 -15.72 -1.67 -21.75
CA ASP A 49 -16.29 -2.68 -22.63
C ASP A 49 -15.70 -4.05 -22.32
N ALA A 50 -16.47 -5.09 -22.61
CA ALA A 50 -16.03 -6.48 -22.51
C ALA A 50 -16.64 -7.28 -23.66
N SER A 51 -15.83 -8.13 -24.28
CA SER A 51 -16.23 -9.07 -25.30
C SER A 51 -15.73 -10.47 -24.95
N LEU A 52 -16.02 -11.45 -25.80
CA LEU A 52 -15.48 -12.80 -25.67
C LEU A 52 -13.97 -12.87 -25.94
N GLU A 53 -13.40 -11.91 -26.67
CA GLU A 53 -12.00 -11.92 -27.09
C GLU A 53 -11.13 -10.87 -26.39
N TYR A 54 -11.73 -9.87 -25.75
CA TYR A 54 -10.97 -8.77 -25.14
C TYR A 54 -11.74 -8.06 -24.02
N ILE A 55 -10.98 -7.34 -23.19
CA ILE A 55 -11.47 -6.32 -22.26
C ILE A 55 -10.96 -4.95 -22.72
N ALA A 56 -11.84 -3.94 -22.73
CA ALA A 56 -11.46 -2.58 -23.06
C ALA A 56 -11.51 -1.67 -21.84
N PHE A 57 -10.54 -0.77 -21.79
CA PHE A 57 -10.35 0.17 -20.71
C PHE A 57 -10.35 1.60 -21.25
N GLU A 58 -10.75 2.53 -20.40
CA GLU A 58 -10.54 3.96 -20.62
C GLU A 58 -9.73 4.49 -19.45
N CYS A 59 -8.65 5.22 -19.75
CA CYS A 59 -7.81 5.84 -18.74
C CYS A 59 -7.24 7.16 -19.31
N ALA A 60 -7.45 8.26 -18.58
CA ALA A 60 -7.00 9.60 -18.97
C ALA A 60 -7.42 10.02 -20.41
N GLY A 61 -8.66 9.68 -20.81
CA GLY A 61 -9.20 9.98 -22.15
C GLY A 61 -8.71 9.06 -23.28
N MET A 62 -7.80 8.13 -22.98
CA MET A 62 -7.29 7.13 -23.93
C MET A 62 -8.02 5.81 -23.78
N LYS A 63 -8.23 5.10 -24.90
CA LYS A 63 -8.83 3.77 -24.93
C LYS A 63 -7.75 2.70 -25.07
N TYR A 64 -7.84 1.67 -24.25
CA TYR A 64 -6.94 0.52 -24.28
C TYR A 64 -7.74 -0.76 -24.46
N ARG A 65 -7.09 -1.80 -24.97
CA ARG A 65 -7.70 -3.11 -25.18
C ARG A 65 -6.70 -4.21 -24.90
N THR A 66 -7.06 -5.14 -24.04
CA THR A 66 -6.27 -6.36 -23.75
C THR A 66 -7.03 -7.56 -24.31
N ALA A 67 -6.37 -8.34 -25.16
CA ALA A 67 -6.92 -9.59 -25.65
C ALA A 67 -6.98 -10.63 -24.52
N LEU A 68 -8.02 -11.45 -24.52
CA LEU A 68 -8.17 -12.59 -23.63
C LEU A 68 -7.48 -13.80 -24.27
N ASP A 69 -6.53 -14.39 -23.56
CA ASP A 69 -5.85 -15.60 -23.98
C ASP A 69 -5.99 -16.70 -22.91
N PRO A 70 -6.69 -17.82 -23.20
CA PRO A 70 -7.52 -18.02 -24.39
C PRO A 70 -8.79 -17.14 -24.40
N PRO A 71 -9.41 -16.91 -25.57
CA PRO A 71 -10.73 -16.28 -25.67
C PRO A 71 -11.79 -17.04 -24.85
N MET A 72 -12.85 -16.35 -24.47
CA MET A 72 -14.01 -16.95 -23.79
C MET A 72 -14.99 -17.53 -24.81
N THR A 73 -15.65 -18.63 -24.46
CA THR A 73 -16.78 -19.13 -25.27
C THR A 73 -18.11 -18.52 -24.84
N SER A 74 -18.20 -18.07 -23.59
CA SER A 74 -19.35 -17.37 -23.03
C SER A 74 -18.96 -16.47 -21.87
N PHE A 75 -19.79 -15.46 -21.56
CA PHE A 75 -19.57 -14.57 -20.41
C PHE A 75 -19.61 -15.26 -19.04
N ARG A 76 -19.99 -16.55 -18.97
CA ARG A 76 -19.87 -17.36 -17.73
C ARG A 76 -18.42 -17.57 -17.32
N GLU A 77 -17.50 -17.56 -18.28
CA GLU A 77 -16.05 -17.74 -18.06
C GLU A 77 -15.35 -16.44 -17.64
N ALA A 78 -16.03 -15.29 -17.69
CA ALA A 78 -15.42 -13.99 -17.45
C ALA A 78 -14.77 -13.87 -16.07
N ARG A 79 -15.40 -14.44 -15.04
CA ARG A 79 -14.82 -14.47 -13.70
C ARG A 79 -13.47 -15.19 -13.69
N GLU A 80 -13.42 -16.39 -14.28
CA GLU A 80 -12.20 -17.19 -14.31
C GLU A 80 -11.10 -16.50 -15.12
N ARG A 81 -11.45 -15.92 -16.28
CA ARG A 81 -10.52 -15.14 -17.12
C ARG A 81 -9.92 -13.96 -16.38
N LEU A 82 -10.76 -13.13 -15.78
CA LEU A 82 -10.30 -11.93 -15.08
C LEU A 82 -9.46 -12.29 -13.85
N VAL A 83 -9.84 -13.33 -13.09
CA VAL A 83 -9.02 -13.82 -11.97
C VAL A 83 -7.65 -14.31 -12.45
N GLN A 84 -7.59 -15.01 -13.58
CA GLN A 84 -6.33 -15.48 -14.15
C GLN A 84 -5.44 -14.30 -14.62
N MET A 85 -6.03 -13.34 -15.34
CA MET A 85 -5.33 -12.11 -15.73
C MET A 85 -4.76 -11.36 -14.52
N ASP A 86 -5.49 -11.31 -13.41
CA ASP A 86 -5.04 -10.65 -12.19
C ASP A 86 -3.85 -11.36 -11.54
N LYS A 87 -3.88 -12.70 -11.51
CA LYS A 87 -2.73 -13.49 -11.03
C LYS A 87 -1.49 -13.25 -11.86
N GLU A 88 -1.64 -13.16 -13.18
CA GLU A 88 -0.54 -12.84 -14.10
C GLU A 88 0.02 -11.45 -13.85
N CYS A 89 -0.85 -10.45 -13.67
CA CYS A 89 -0.42 -9.08 -13.36
C CYS A 89 0.28 -9.00 -12.00
N LEU A 90 -0.23 -9.69 -10.98
CA LEU A 90 0.43 -9.77 -9.66
C LEU A 90 1.84 -10.36 -9.79
N LYS A 91 1.99 -11.45 -10.54
CA LYS A 91 3.30 -12.08 -10.79
C LYS A 91 4.24 -11.13 -11.54
N ALA A 92 3.77 -10.50 -12.61
CA ALA A 92 4.57 -9.63 -13.46
C ALA A 92 5.01 -8.33 -12.75
N LEU A 93 4.14 -7.78 -11.87
CA LEU A 93 4.42 -6.58 -11.09
C LEU A 93 5.17 -6.86 -9.77
N ASP A 94 5.55 -8.12 -9.51
CA ASP A 94 6.10 -8.60 -8.24
C ASP A 94 5.23 -8.20 -7.02
N ARG A 95 3.91 -8.28 -7.14
CA ARG A 95 2.96 -7.99 -6.05
C ARG A 95 2.36 -9.27 -5.48
N SER A 96 2.04 -9.23 -4.20
CA SER A 96 1.33 -10.32 -3.54
C SER A 96 -0.17 -10.25 -3.82
N ASP A 97 -0.83 -11.40 -3.69
CA ASP A 97 -2.28 -11.57 -3.74
C ASP A 97 -2.99 -11.16 -2.43
N ILE A 98 -2.30 -10.40 -1.58
CA ILE A 98 -2.79 -9.83 -0.33
C ILE A 98 -2.81 -8.32 -0.50
N THR A 99 -3.97 -7.72 -0.24
CA THR A 99 -4.14 -6.27 -0.23
C THR A 99 -4.35 -5.80 1.21
N ILE A 100 -3.49 -4.90 1.66
CA ILE A 100 -3.60 -4.31 2.99
C ILE A 100 -4.42 -3.02 2.90
N LYS A 101 -5.62 -3.03 3.47
CA LYS A 101 -6.57 -1.90 3.50
C LYS A 101 -6.78 -1.33 4.91
N GLU A 102 -6.05 -1.85 5.89
CA GLU A 102 -6.26 -1.54 7.30
C GLU A 102 -4.97 -0.99 7.93
N TYR A 103 -5.17 -0.22 8.99
CA TYR A 103 -4.10 0.33 9.81
C TYR A 103 -4.44 0.14 11.30
N PRO A 104 -3.85 -0.85 11.99
CA PRO A 104 -3.94 -0.96 13.43
C PRO A 104 -3.05 0.11 14.04
N VAL A 105 -3.55 0.82 15.04
CA VAL A 105 -2.75 1.75 15.82
C VAL A 105 -1.68 0.99 16.64
N PRO A 106 -0.51 1.59 16.91
CA PRO A 106 0.48 0.95 17.77
C PRO A 106 -0.08 0.75 19.18
N THR A 107 0.08 -0.46 19.72
CA THR A 107 -0.35 -0.83 21.07
C THR A 107 0.76 -1.58 21.81
N GLY A 108 0.66 -1.66 23.14
CA GLY A 108 1.61 -2.38 23.99
C GLY A 108 3.06 -1.92 23.78
N PRO A 109 4.02 -2.82 23.50
CA PRO A 109 5.42 -2.45 23.33
C PRO A 109 5.66 -1.49 22.15
N TYR A 110 4.85 -1.56 21.09
CA TYR A 110 4.96 -0.64 19.95
C TYR A 110 4.53 0.78 20.30
N LEU A 111 3.54 0.93 21.19
CA LEU A 111 3.15 2.24 21.70
C LEU A 111 4.25 2.85 22.58
N ALA A 112 4.88 2.03 23.44
CA ALA A 112 6.02 2.46 24.23
C ALA A 112 7.20 2.90 23.35
N LEU A 113 7.50 2.15 22.28
CA LEU A 113 8.52 2.52 21.30
C LEU A 113 8.16 3.82 20.58
N PHE A 114 6.92 3.97 20.12
CA PHE A 114 6.43 5.20 19.47
C PHE A 114 6.64 6.42 20.38
N ILE A 115 6.26 6.33 21.65
CA ILE A 115 6.41 7.41 22.63
C ILE A 115 7.88 7.72 22.89
N LEU A 116 8.72 6.70 23.07
CA LEU A 116 10.15 6.86 23.29
C LEU A 116 10.80 7.60 22.12
N VAL A 117 10.60 7.12 20.89
CA VAL A 117 11.24 7.72 19.72
C VAL A 117 10.68 9.12 19.44
N SER A 118 9.38 9.34 19.62
CA SER A 118 8.78 10.68 19.54
C SER A 118 9.41 11.64 20.56
N THR A 119 9.64 11.18 21.78
CA THR A 119 10.31 11.98 22.82
C THR A 119 11.74 12.32 22.41
N VAL A 120 12.47 11.37 21.81
CA VAL A 120 13.82 11.61 21.27
C VAL A 120 13.78 12.64 20.14
N PHE A 121 12.87 12.53 19.17
CA PHE A 121 12.71 13.54 18.11
C PHE A 121 12.44 14.93 18.69
N VAL A 122 11.54 15.04 19.67
CA VAL A 122 11.22 16.35 20.29
C VAL A 122 12.41 16.89 21.09
N ALA A 123 13.04 16.05 21.93
CA ALA A 123 14.17 16.45 22.77
C ALA A 123 15.38 16.86 21.93
N PHE A 124 15.71 16.10 20.89
CA PHE A 124 16.88 16.33 20.04
C PHE A 124 16.60 17.25 18.84
N ARG A 125 15.43 17.88 18.73
CA ARG A 125 15.15 18.86 17.67
C ARG A 125 16.09 20.07 17.72
N THR A 126 16.44 20.53 18.92
CA THR A 126 17.31 21.70 19.12
C THR A 126 18.20 21.51 20.33
N ARG A 127 19.42 22.06 20.26
CA ARG A 127 20.37 22.08 21.38
C ARG A 127 19.86 22.84 22.59
N ALA A 128 19.05 23.87 22.37
CA ALA A 128 18.45 24.67 23.45
C ALA A 128 17.64 23.84 24.45
N ASN A 129 17.14 22.68 24.02
CA ASN A 129 16.44 21.75 24.92
C ASN A 129 17.36 21.18 26.00
N PHE A 130 18.69 21.20 25.85
CA PHE A 130 19.66 20.67 26.81
C PHE A 130 20.52 21.77 27.48
N GLU A 131 20.23 23.04 27.22
CA GLU A 131 20.93 24.16 27.84
C GLU A 131 20.47 24.38 29.28
N THR A 132 21.34 24.98 30.10
CA THR A 132 20.99 25.34 31.49
C THR A 132 19.74 26.22 31.51
N GLY A 133 18.75 25.84 32.32
CA GLY A 133 17.46 26.53 32.40
C GLY A 133 16.37 25.94 31.52
N SER A 134 16.68 24.95 30.67
CA SER A 134 15.65 24.18 29.96
C SER A 134 14.92 23.20 30.89
N ILE A 135 13.71 22.78 30.48
CA ILE A 135 12.94 21.75 31.21
C ILE A 135 13.72 20.44 31.31
N ILE A 136 14.40 20.01 30.24
CA ILE A 136 15.14 18.74 30.26
C ILE A 136 16.36 18.85 31.19
N ALA A 137 17.11 19.95 31.14
CA ALA A 137 18.27 20.17 31.99
C ALA A 137 17.89 20.28 33.48
N ALA A 138 16.63 20.58 33.82
CA ALA A 138 16.12 20.56 35.18
C ALA A 138 15.80 19.14 35.70
N ILE A 139 15.59 18.17 34.82
CA ILE A 139 15.15 16.81 35.17
C ILE A 139 16.32 15.81 35.12
N VAL A 140 17.32 16.07 34.28
CA VAL A 140 18.47 15.16 34.07
C VAL A 140 19.75 15.71 34.69
N PRO A 141 20.73 14.85 35.08
CA PRO A 141 22.02 15.32 35.56
C PRO A 141 22.71 16.24 34.56
N GLY A 142 23.34 17.32 35.04
CA GLY A 142 23.99 18.32 34.16
C GLY A 142 25.07 17.73 33.24
N SER A 143 25.79 16.69 33.69
CA SER A 143 26.73 15.94 32.85
C SER A 143 26.04 15.26 31.66
N PHE A 144 24.86 14.69 31.88
CA PHE A 144 24.06 14.06 30.83
C PHE A 144 23.46 15.09 29.87
N ALA A 145 22.95 16.21 30.37
CA ALA A 145 22.46 17.31 29.53
C ALA A 145 23.57 17.83 28.59
N ARG A 146 24.77 18.06 29.12
CA ARG A 146 25.93 18.48 28.31
C ARG A 146 26.36 17.43 27.29
N PHE A 147 26.30 16.15 27.65
CA PHE A 147 26.54 15.06 26.70
C PHE A 147 25.51 15.09 25.56
N CYS A 148 24.22 15.14 25.86
CA CYS A 148 23.13 15.22 24.87
C CYS A 148 23.28 16.45 23.96
N TRP A 149 23.59 17.62 24.53
CA TRP A 149 23.88 18.84 23.77
C TRP A 149 25.01 18.63 22.74
N THR A 150 26.06 17.93 23.15
CA THR A 150 27.25 17.66 22.32
C THR A 150 26.90 16.77 21.14
N ILE A 151 26.22 15.64 21.40
CA ILE A 151 25.89 14.65 20.38
C ILE A 151 24.66 15.04 19.53
N GLN A 152 23.93 16.09 19.92
CA GLN A 152 22.63 16.41 19.33
C GLN A 152 22.60 16.47 17.80
N PRO A 153 23.57 17.11 17.09
CA PRO A 153 23.51 17.14 15.63
C PRO A 153 23.62 15.75 15.02
N PHE A 154 24.48 14.90 15.58
CA PHE A 154 24.65 13.52 15.10
C PHE A 154 23.39 12.70 15.33
N ILE A 155 22.76 12.83 16.50
CA ILE A 155 21.49 12.16 16.79
C ILE A 155 20.40 12.68 15.87
N TRP A 156 20.23 13.99 15.73
CA TRP A 156 19.17 14.58 14.92
C TRP A 156 19.28 14.18 13.43
N TYR A 157 20.44 14.41 12.81
CA TYR A 157 20.63 14.06 11.40
C TYR A 157 20.67 12.54 11.18
N GLY A 158 21.23 11.78 12.13
CA GLY A 158 21.21 10.32 12.10
C GLY A 158 19.79 9.76 12.16
N MET A 159 18.96 10.25 13.08
CA MET A 159 17.55 9.89 13.19
C MET A 159 16.78 10.20 11.91
N LEU A 160 16.94 11.41 11.35
CA LEU A 160 16.28 11.76 10.10
C LEU A 160 16.70 10.87 8.93
N ALA A 161 18.01 10.56 8.82
CA ALA A 161 18.53 9.72 7.75
C ALA A 161 18.04 8.28 7.86
N ILE A 162 18.14 7.68 9.06
CA ILE A 162 17.74 6.29 9.31
C ILE A 162 16.23 6.14 9.11
N HIS A 163 15.42 6.98 9.77
CA HIS A 163 13.97 6.88 9.68
C HIS A 163 13.45 7.26 8.29
N GLY A 164 14.13 8.17 7.59
CA GLY A 164 13.88 8.47 6.19
C GLY A 164 14.13 7.26 5.28
N ALA A 165 15.27 6.57 5.46
CA ALA A 165 15.60 5.36 4.73
C ALA A 165 14.62 4.21 5.02
N GLU A 166 14.23 4.03 6.28
CA GLU A 166 13.22 3.05 6.68
C GLU A 166 11.85 3.35 6.06
N THR A 167 11.46 4.62 6.03
CA THR A 167 10.20 5.06 5.43
C THR A 167 10.18 4.83 3.92
N TRP A 168 11.29 5.12 3.24
CA TRP A 168 11.47 4.81 1.82
C TRP A 168 11.39 3.30 1.55
N HIS A 169 12.06 2.49 2.36
CA HIS A 169 12.08 1.03 2.20
C HIS A 169 10.69 0.41 2.48
N MET A 170 9.95 0.90 3.48
CA MET A 170 8.55 0.51 3.71
C MET A 170 7.68 0.82 2.48
N SER A 171 7.83 2.02 1.92
CA SER A 171 7.06 2.48 0.77
C SER A 171 7.31 1.67 -0.50
N SER A 172 8.58 1.56 -0.89
CA SER A 172 9.02 0.91 -2.14
C SER A 172 8.98 -0.61 -2.06
N GLY A 173 9.10 -1.18 -0.86
CA GLY A 173 9.01 -2.60 -0.58
C GLY A 173 7.59 -3.01 -0.16
N ARG A 174 7.36 -3.06 1.15
CA ARG A 174 6.17 -3.67 1.79
C ARG A 174 4.84 -3.10 1.30
N LEU A 175 4.67 -1.77 1.33
CA LEU A 175 3.42 -1.14 0.93
C LEU A 175 3.08 -1.43 -0.54
N ARG A 176 4.08 -1.34 -1.42
CA ARG A 176 3.94 -1.68 -2.84
C ARG A 176 3.67 -3.17 -3.05
N LYS A 177 4.40 -4.06 -2.36
CA LYS A 177 4.26 -5.51 -2.43
C LYS A 177 2.86 -5.99 -2.04
N HIS A 178 2.22 -5.29 -1.11
CA HIS A 178 0.91 -5.64 -0.57
C HIS A 178 -0.21 -4.66 -1.00
N ASN A 179 -0.03 -4.05 -2.17
CA ASN A 179 -1.04 -3.23 -2.87
C ASN A 179 -1.66 -2.11 -2.02
N VAL A 180 -0.89 -1.51 -1.09
CA VAL A 180 -1.38 -0.39 -0.30
C VAL A 180 -1.43 0.85 -1.17
N ASN A 181 -2.64 1.36 -1.42
CA ASN A 181 -2.85 2.49 -2.31
C ASN A 181 -2.20 3.77 -1.76
N ILE A 182 -1.26 4.35 -2.50
CA ILE A 182 -0.53 5.59 -2.14
C ILE A 182 -1.44 6.81 -1.86
N ARG A 183 -2.65 6.82 -2.44
CA ARG A 183 -3.66 7.87 -2.24
C ARG A 183 -4.55 7.62 -1.03
N SER A 184 -4.44 6.45 -0.40
CA SER A 184 -5.26 6.10 0.75
C SER A 184 -4.71 6.69 2.05
N ARG A 185 -5.61 6.99 2.98
CA ARG A 185 -5.23 7.36 4.35
C ARG A 185 -4.34 6.30 5.02
N VAL A 186 -4.59 5.02 4.74
CA VAL A 186 -3.86 3.89 5.30
C VAL A 186 -2.38 3.94 4.92
N TRP A 187 -2.06 4.27 3.66
CA TRP A 187 -0.68 4.44 3.22
C TRP A 187 0.03 5.56 4.00
N TRP A 188 -0.61 6.71 4.12
CA TRP A 188 -0.04 7.85 4.86
C TRP A 188 0.16 7.56 6.35
N LEU A 189 -0.75 6.79 6.97
CA LEU A 189 -0.60 6.34 8.35
C LEU A 189 0.62 5.41 8.51
N TRP A 190 0.80 4.46 7.60
CA TRP A 190 1.99 3.59 7.59
C TRP A 190 3.28 4.37 7.39
N MET A 191 3.29 5.35 6.48
CA MET A 191 4.46 6.19 6.24
C MET A 191 4.81 7.05 7.46
N ALA A 192 3.83 7.75 8.03
CA ALA A 192 4.05 8.61 9.20
C ALA A 192 4.52 7.81 10.41
N THR A 193 3.93 6.64 10.66
CA THR A 193 4.31 5.80 11.79
C THR A 193 5.61 5.05 11.58
N THR A 194 5.95 4.67 10.34
CA THR A 194 7.29 4.16 10.03
C THR A 194 8.35 5.22 10.26
N PHE A 195 8.09 6.47 9.88
CA PHE A 195 9.03 7.57 10.15
C PHE A 195 9.28 7.79 11.65
N ILE A 196 8.33 7.44 12.51
CA ILE A 196 8.48 7.59 13.97
C ILE A 196 9.02 6.29 14.60
N GLU A 197 8.39 5.14 14.37
CA GLU A 197 8.71 3.87 15.03
C GLU A 197 9.86 3.10 14.36
N GLY A 198 10.16 3.39 13.09
CA GLY A 198 11.10 2.62 12.28
C GLY A 198 10.68 1.15 12.18
N VAL A 199 11.59 0.25 12.57
CA VAL A 199 11.39 -1.21 12.62
C VAL A 199 10.11 -1.64 13.36
N GLY A 200 9.63 -0.87 14.35
CA GLY A 200 8.36 -1.18 15.03
C GLY A 200 7.19 -1.31 14.05
N ALA A 201 7.10 -0.40 13.08
CA ALA A 201 6.08 -0.44 12.04
C ALA A 201 6.26 -1.65 11.09
N TYR A 202 7.51 -2.08 10.85
CA TYR A 202 7.79 -3.24 9.98
C TYR A 202 7.22 -4.51 10.57
N ASN A 203 7.49 -4.75 11.86
CA ASN A 203 7.01 -5.93 12.56
C ASN A 203 5.48 -5.96 12.63
N ARG A 204 4.83 -4.81 12.85
CA ARG A 204 3.36 -4.71 12.83
C ARG A 204 2.79 -5.02 11.45
N PHE A 205 3.41 -4.48 10.40
CA PHE A 205 2.98 -4.72 9.03
C PHE A 205 3.15 -6.19 8.63
N ASP A 206 4.32 -6.76 8.89
CA ASP A 206 4.64 -8.15 8.53
C ASP A 206 3.73 -9.14 9.28
N LYS A 207 3.43 -8.87 10.57
CA LYS A 207 2.46 -9.64 11.34
C LYS A 207 1.07 -9.62 10.69
N MET A 208 0.58 -8.45 10.28
CA MET A 208 -0.73 -8.35 9.62
C MET A 208 -0.75 -9.10 8.28
N VAL A 209 0.33 -9.02 7.51
CA VAL A 209 0.44 -9.78 6.25
C VAL A 209 0.38 -11.28 6.51
N GLN A 210 1.05 -11.77 7.56
CA GLN A 210 1.00 -13.18 7.95
C GLN A 210 -0.41 -13.59 8.40
N GLU A 211 -1.09 -12.77 9.20
CA GLU A 211 -2.47 -13.02 9.65
C GLU A 211 -3.43 -13.10 8.46
N LYS A 212 -3.40 -12.13 7.54
CA LYS A 212 -4.23 -12.15 6.33
C LYS A 212 -3.89 -13.31 5.40
N ARG A 213 -2.62 -13.73 5.34
CA ARG A 213 -2.22 -14.93 4.60
C ARG A 213 -2.86 -16.19 5.20
N ALA A 214 -2.76 -16.34 6.52
CA ALA A 214 -3.35 -17.47 7.23
C ALA A 214 -4.88 -17.51 7.10
N GLU A 215 -5.56 -16.36 7.18
CA GLU A 215 -7.00 -16.26 6.93
C GLU A 215 -7.36 -16.71 5.51
N LYS A 216 -6.61 -16.26 4.52
CA LYS A 216 -6.82 -16.63 3.12
C LYS A 216 -6.61 -18.12 2.88
N ASP A 217 -5.61 -18.72 3.51
CA ASP A 217 -5.33 -20.15 3.34
C ASP A 217 -6.37 -21.02 4.05
N LYS A 218 -6.93 -20.58 5.19
CA LYS A 218 -8.07 -21.25 5.84
C LYS A 218 -9.34 -21.25 4.98
N GLN A 219 -9.55 -20.23 4.15
CA GLN A 219 -10.72 -20.17 3.25
C GLN A 219 -10.60 -21.08 2.02
N LYS A 220 -9.41 -21.63 1.75
CA LYS A 220 -9.18 -22.57 0.63
C LYS A 220 -9.42 -24.03 1.03
N HIS A 221 -9.52 -24.31 2.32
CA HIS A 221 -9.77 -25.63 2.91
C HIS A 221 -11.22 -25.72 3.41
#